data_AF-A0A0Q4QU26-F1
#
_entry.id   AF-A0A0Q4QU26-F1
#
_cell.length_a   1.000
_cell.length_b   1.000
_cell.length_c   1.000
_cell.angle_alpha   90.00
_cell.angle_beta   90.00
_cell.angle_gamma   90.00
#
_symmetry.space_group_name_H-M   'P 1'
#
loop_
_entity.id
_entity.type
_entity.pdbx_description
1 polymer ?
#
loop_
_entity_poly.entity_id
_entity_poly.type
_entity_poly.pdbx_seq_one_letter_code
_entity_poly.pdbx_strand_id
1 'polypeptide(L)'
;MRVVTLTEPDDFDGWRDAARGLIAEDVPPDDVVWQVGDEPVDLFATVADPAPAPPPGAFSVPRAFIDLARSAILGSDPERFALLYTLLTRLRREPKLIEDRADPLVRRLDRIAKDVRRDIHKMRAFLRFREVEEDGGTRFVAWFEPDHHIVRANAAFFVNRFASMRWSILTPEVSIHWDGKALSEGPGASKADAPDGDPTEEVWKTYYASIFNPARVKIGAMLKEMPKKYWKNMPETALVPGLLAAAQARESGMIAKARDTVGGNSLIAWEALRDEAAGCTRCPLYKPATQTVFGEGPVDAPLMFVGEQPGDQEDLAGRPFVGPAGQMFDKAMAEAGVDRSRAYVTNAVKHFKFEQRGKRRIHAKPGAGEIDACRWWIEQEQMLIKPKVTVALGATAARSLFGKVMTIGRERGRALQLPDGGEAWITVHPSYLLRLPDPAQAAEEYARFVEDLRVVGGRIG
;
A
#
# COMPACT_ATOMS: atom_id res chain seq x y z
N MET A 1 37.37 0.48 24.00
CA MET A 1 36.05 1.08 23.74
C MET A 1 36.18 2.47 23.12
N ARG A 2 35.63 2.67 21.92
CA ARG A 2 35.51 3.95 21.20
C ARG A 2 34.04 4.38 21.20
N VAL A 3 33.78 5.66 21.41
CA VAL A 3 32.43 6.24 21.33
C VAL A 3 32.25 6.91 19.97
N VAL A 4 31.17 6.59 19.25
CA VAL A 4 30.76 7.29 18.04
C VAL A 4 29.45 8.02 18.31
N THR A 5 29.49 9.35 18.25
CA THR A 5 28.30 10.20 18.28
C THR A 5 27.79 10.43 16.86
N LEU A 6 26.51 10.15 16.64
CA LEU A 6 25.77 10.53 15.44
C LEU A 6 24.95 11.79 15.72
N THR A 7 24.79 12.64 14.70
CA THR A 7 24.06 13.93 14.86
C THR A 7 22.57 13.69 15.10
N GLU A 8 21.99 12.75 14.36
CA GLU A 8 20.54 12.50 14.30
C GLU A 8 20.27 10.99 14.35
N PRO A 9 19.11 10.56 14.86
CA PRO A 9 18.80 9.13 15.01
C PRO A 9 18.57 8.41 13.67
N ASP A 10 18.40 9.14 12.57
CA ASP A 10 18.29 8.63 11.20
C ASP A 10 19.54 8.92 10.32
N ASP A 11 20.66 9.35 10.92
CA ASP A 11 21.90 9.72 10.21
C ASP A 11 22.65 8.52 9.59
N PHE A 12 22.22 8.12 8.39
CA PHE A 12 22.88 7.06 7.62
C PHE A 12 24.28 7.44 7.15
N ASP A 13 24.52 8.69 6.77
CA ASP A 13 25.77 9.11 6.14
C ASP A 13 26.88 9.29 7.19
N GLY A 14 26.57 9.86 8.36
CA GLY A 14 27.46 9.89 9.53
C GLY A 14 27.79 8.49 10.05
N TRP A 15 26.78 7.60 10.17
CA TRP A 15 27.04 6.19 10.52
C TRP A 15 27.96 5.51 9.50
N ARG A 16 27.71 5.70 8.19
CA ARG A 16 28.53 5.12 7.13
C ARG A 16 29.99 5.56 7.24
N ASP A 17 30.22 6.85 7.43
CA ASP A 17 31.57 7.40 7.37
C ASP A 17 32.36 7.07 8.65
N ALA A 18 31.72 7.06 9.82
CA ALA A 18 32.29 6.52 11.06
C ALA A 18 32.61 5.00 10.94
N ALA A 19 31.66 4.20 10.42
CA ALA A 19 31.86 2.76 10.22
C ALA A 19 33.01 2.44 9.26
N ARG A 20 33.25 3.29 8.23
CA ARG A 20 34.41 3.17 7.34
C ARG A 20 35.73 3.47 8.06
N GLY A 21 35.75 4.47 8.95
CA GLY A 21 36.90 4.76 9.80
C GLY A 21 37.27 3.58 10.69
N LEU A 22 36.30 3.09 11.47
CA LEU A 22 36.46 1.95 12.38
C LEU A 22 36.95 0.67 11.68
N ILE A 23 36.51 0.41 10.44
CA ILE A 23 36.96 -0.76 9.65
C ILE A 23 38.36 -0.60 9.05
N ALA A 24 38.76 0.63 8.70
CA ALA A 24 40.12 0.91 8.25
C ALA A 24 41.15 0.69 9.37
N GLU A 25 40.71 0.85 10.63
CA GLU A 25 41.50 0.63 11.85
C GLU A 25 41.27 -0.75 12.50
N ASP A 26 40.54 -1.66 11.82
CA ASP A 26 40.26 -3.03 12.29
C ASP A 26 39.62 -3.13 13.70
N VAL A 27 38.80 -2.12 14.08
CA VAL A 27 38.17 -2.04 15.42
C VAL A 27 37.08 -3.12 15.59
N PRO A 28 37.12 -3.96 16.65
CA PRO A 28 36.08 -4.94 16.95
C PRO A 28 34.72 -4.29 17.24
N PRO A 29 33.59 -4.90 16.83
CA PRO A 29 32.26 -4.36 17.15
C PRO A 29 31.97 -4.18 18.65
N ASP A 30 32.45 -5.11 19.48
CA ASP A 30 32.28 -5.07 20.94
C ASP A 30 33.07 -3.92 21.60
N ASP A 31 34.01 -3.31 20.87
CA ASP A 31 34.78 -2.15 21.29
C ASP A 31 34.15 -0.82 20.87
N VAL A 32 32.96 -0.80 20.25
CA VAL A 32 32.32 0.42 19.74
C VAL A 32 30.97 0.68 20.41
N VAL A 33 30.85 1.84 21.08
CA VAL A 33 29.58 2.38 21.57
C VAL A 33 29.06 3.40 20.57
N TRP A 34 27.80 3.24 20.17
CA TRP A 34 27.09 4.16 19.28
C TRP A 34 26.08 4.96 20.10
N GLN A 35 26.12 6.29 19.98
CA GLN A 35 25.18 7.20 20.63
C GLN A 35 24.69 8.27 19.65
N VAL A 36 23.60 8.96 19.99
CA VAL A 36 22.99 10.03 19.20
C VAL A 36 22.94 11.29 20.05
N GLY A 37 23.51 12.39 19.56
CA GLY A 37 23.67 13.62 20.34
C GLY A 37 24.65 13.51 21.51
N ASP A 38 24.66 14.54 22.35
CA ASP A 38 25.69 14.78 23.37
C ASP A 38 25.43 14.14 24.75
N GLU A 39 24.39 13.31 24.92
CA GLU A 39 24.15 12.62 26.20
C GLU A 39 25.17 11.47 26.41
N PRO A 40 26.02 11.51 27.47
CA PRO A 40 27.05 10.51 27.67
C PRO A 40 26.44 9.21 28.23
N VAL A 41 26.52 8.14 27.45
CA VAL A 41 25.97 6.81 27.82
C VAL A 41 26.82 6.08 28.87
N ASP A 42 28.10 6.45 29.04
CA ASP A 42 29.01 5.83 30.00
C ASP A 42 29.93 6.87 30.69
N LEU A 43 30.01 6.82 32.01
CA LEU A 43 30.82 7.71 32.85
C LEU A 43 32.33 7.46 32.75
N PHE A 44 32.75 6.34 32.13
CA PHE A 44 34.14 5.91 32.03
C PHE A 44 34.69 5.83 30.60
N ALA A 45 33.88 6.17 29.59
CA ALA A 45 34.31 6.09 28.20
C ALA A 45 35.10 7.33 27.77
N THR A 46 36.28 7.13 27.18
CA THR A 46 37.00 8.19 26.46
C THR A 46 36.23 8.55 25.20
N VAL A 47 35.76 9.79 25.11
CA VAL A 47 35.20 10.36 23.87
C VAL A 47 36.25 10.21 22.77
N ALA A 48 35.90 9.52 21.69
CA ALA A 48 36.74 9.54 20.49
C ALA A 48 36.41 10.82 19.73
N ASP A 49 37.40 11.71 19.56
CA ASP A 49 37.28 12.82 18.62
C ASP A 49 36.90 12.27 17.23
N PRO A 50 36.13 13.03 16.42
CA PRO A 50 35.85 12.66 15.04
C PRO A 50 37.15 12.57 14.24
N ALA A 51 37.66 11.35 14.10
CA ALA A 51 38.94 11.09 13.47
C ALA A 51 38.92 11.58 12.00
N PRO A 52 40.01 12.21 11.52
CA PRO A 52 40.08 12.62 10.12
C PRO A 52 39.94 11.38 9.22
N ALA A 53 39.07 11.48 8.22
CA ALA A 53 38.70 10.35 7.37
C ALA A 53 39.95 9.65 6.82
N PRO A 54 40.16 8.34 7.10
CA PRO A 54 41.35 7.64 6.66
C PRO A 54 41.39 7.55 5.12
N PRO A 55 42.59 7.46 4.51
CA PRO A 55 42.72 7.26 3.08
C PRO A 55 41.96 5.98 2.66
N PRO A 56 41.32 5.97 1.47
CA PRO A 56 40.36 4.93 1.12
C PRO A 56 41.02 3.55 0.91
N GLY A 57 41.09 2.77 1.99
CA GLY A 57 41.21 1.32 1.92
C GLY A 57 39.97 0.75 1.22
N ALA A 58 40.14 0.29 -0.03
CA ALA A 58 39.03 -0.09 -0.90
C ALA A 58 38.42 -1.46 -0.53
N PHE A 59 37.59 -1.50 0.50
CA PHE A 59 36.64 -2.60 0.70
C PHE A 59 35.28 -2.26 0.05
N SER A 60 34.69 -3.24 -0.63
CA SER A 60 33.42 -3.10 -1.34
C SER A 60 32.34 -3.98 -0.70
N VAL A 61 31.16 -3.42 -0.48
CA VAL A 61 30.00 -4.11 0.11
C VAL A 61 28.92 -4.44 -0.93
N PRO A 62 28.17 -5.54 -0.76
CA PRO A 62 27.02 -5.83 -1.61
C PRO A 62 25.98 -4.70 -1.55
N ARG A 63 25.36 -4.37 -2.69
CA ARG A 63 24.27 -3.38 -2.75
C ARG A 63 23.11 -3.72 -1.80
N ALA A 64 22.78 -5.00 -1.66
CA ALA A 64 21.75 -5.48 -0.74
C ALA A 64 22.01 -5.10 0.72
N PHE A 65 23.27 -4.97 1.14
CA PHE A 65 23.62 -4.47 2.47
C PHE A 65 23.33 -2.97 2.60
N ILE A 66 23.67 -2.16 1.59
CA ILE A 66 23.37 -0.72 1.59
C ILE A 66 21.85 -0.47 1.64
N ASP A 67 21.07 -1.20 0.85
CA ASP A 67 19.61 -1.08 0.83
C ASP A 67 18.98 -1.50 2.18
N LEU A 68 19.53 -2.54 2.83
CA LEU A 68 19.15 -2.96 4.18
C LEU A 68 19.53 -1.91 5.24
N ALA A 69 20.77 -1.41 5.22
CA ALA A 69 21.29 -0.45 6.19
C ALA A 69 20.53 0.89 6.14
N ARG A 70 20.25 1.41 4.93
CA ARG A 70 19.40 2.61 4.75
C ARG A 70 17.98 2.43 5.32
N SER A 71 17.46 1.20 5.33
CA SER A 71 16.15 0.91 5.92
C SER A 71 16.22 0.69 7.44
N ALA A 72 17.28 0.05 7.93
CA ALA A 72 17.41 -0.34 9.34
C ALA A 72 17.84 0.82 10.25
N ILE A 73 18.60 1.81 9.74
CA ILE A 73 19.00 3.00 10.51
C ILE A 73 17.81 3.84 10.99
N LEU A 74 16.71 3.85 10.23
CA LEU A 74 15.49 4.56 10.62
C LEU A 74 14.75 3.88 11.79
N GLY A 75 15.13 2.66 12.19
CA GLY A 75 14.46 1.92 13.26
C GLY A 75 14.70 2.55 14.64
N SER A 76 13.81 2.28 15.59
CA SER A 76 13.94 2.74 16.99
C SER A 76 14.66 1.73 17.91
N ASP A 77 15.14 0.59 17.38
CA ASP A 77 16.02 -0.33 18.12
C ASP A 77 17.36 0.38 18.39
N PRO A 78 17.78 0.56 19.66
CA PRO A 78 19.03 1.27 19.98
C PRO A 78 20.27 0.53 19.49
N GLU A 79 20.22 -0.80 19.36
CA GLU A 79 21.35 -1.61 18.91
C GLU A 79 21.54 -1.56 17.39
N ARG A 80 20.64 -0.91 16.62
CA ARG A 80 20.65 -0.93 15.14
C ARG A 80 22.01 -0.57 14.53
N PHE A 81 22.70 0.43 15.07
CA PHE A 81 24.00 0.89 14.58
C PHE A 81 25.10 -0.14 14.84
N ALA A 82 25.12 -0.73 16.03
CA ALA A 82 26.03 -1.81 16.41
C ALA A 82 25.76 -3.08 15.58
N LEU A 83 24.51 -3.48 15.40
CA LEU A 83 24.12 -4.64 14.58
C LEU A 83 24.55 -4.46 13.11
N LEU A 84 24.36 -3.27 12.54
CA LEU A 84 24.82 -2.95 11.19
C LEU A 84 26.35 -2.97 11.07
N TYR A 85 27.07 -2.46 12.07
CA TYR A 85 28.53 -2.51 12.12
C TYR A 85 29.06 -3.95 12.27
N THR A 86 28.43 -4.77 13.11
CA THR A 86 28.72 -6.21 13.24
C THR A 86 28.46 -6.96 11.94
N LEU A 87 27.39 -6.63 11.19
CA LEU A 87 27.16 -7.26 9.89
C LEU A 87 28.20 -6.81 8.86
N LEU A 88 28.56 -5.52 8.86
CA LEU A 88 29.54 -4.96 7.95
C LEU A 88 30.94 -5.57 8.12
N THR A 89 31.39 -5.77 9.37
CA THR A 89 32.67 -6.43 9.67
C THR A 89 32.67 -7.92 9.25
N ARG A 90 31.56 -8.64 9.41
CA ARG A 90 31.40 -10.02 8.89
C ARG A 90 31.44 -10.07 7.36
N LEU A 91 30.79 -9.12 6.67
CA LEU A 91 30.76 -9.06 5.20
C LEU A 91 32.14 -8.86 4.57
N ARG A 92 33.16 -8.35 5.30
CA ARG A 92 34.56 -8.29 4.84
C ARG A 92 35.19 -9.67 4.62
N ARG A 93 34.73 -10.69 5.36
CA ARG A 93 35.19 -12.08 5.22
C ARG A 93 34.23 -12.92 4.38
N GLU A 94 32.92 -12.66 4.51
CA GLU A 94 31.86 -13.46 3.88
C GLU A 94 30.84 -12.57 3.13
N PRO A 95 31.16 -12.03 1.94
CA PRO A 95 30.27 -11.11 1.23
C PRO A 95 28.88 -11.68 0.90
N LYS A 96 28.75 -13.01 0.78
CA LYS A 96 27.49 -13.71 0.52
C LYS A 96 26.59 -13.86 1.74
N LEU A 97 27.07 -13.53 2.95
CA LEU A 97 26.28 -13.63 4.18
C LEU A 97 24.96 -12.85 4.11
N ILE A 98 24.92 -11.73 3.37
CA ILE A 98 23.70 -10.93 3.15
C ILE A 98 22.58 -11.68 2.41
N GLU A 99 22.90 -12.78 1.72
CA GLU A 99 21.95 -13.64 1.02
C GLU A 99 21.36 -14.71 1.96
N ASP A 100 22.04 -15.03 3.07
CA ASP A 100 21.59 -16.01 4.05
C ASP A 100 20.47 -15.45 4.94
N ARG A 101 19.23 -15.81 4.60
CA ARG A 101 18.03 -15.45 5.37
C ARG A 101 17.82 -16.30 6.63
N ALA A 102 18.70 -17.28 6.91
CA ALA A 102 18.69 -18.05 8.15
C ALA A 102 19.57 -17.40 9.24
N ASP A 103 20.62 -16.66 8.87
CA ASP A 103 21.56 -16.02 9.80
C ASP A 103 20.82 -15.11 10.81
N PRO A 104 21.07 -15.25 12.13
CA PRO A 104 20.35 -14.49 13.17
C PRO A 104 20.50 -12.97 13.06
N LEU A 105 21.67 -12.47 12.64
CA LEU A 105 21.96 -11.04 12.55
C LEU A 105 21.26 -10.43 11.33
N VAL A 106 21.35 -11.09 10.17
CA VAL A 106 20.61 -10.71 8.95
C VAL A 106 19.10 -10.71 9.23
N ARG A 107 18.57 -11.74 9.90
CA ARG A 107 17.15 -11.83 10.27
C ARG A 107 16.70 -10.75 11.24
N ARG A 108 17.55 -10.31 12.18
CA ARG A 108 17.21 -9.22 13.11
C ARG A 108 17.14 -7.88 12.38
N LEU A 109 18.13 -7.57 11.54
CA LEU A 109 18.16 -6.36 10.72
C LEU A 109 17.02 -6.34 9.69
N ASP A 110 16.71 -7.47 9.05
CA ASP A 110 15.54 -7.63 8.17
C ASP A 110 14.21 -7.33 8.87
N ARG A 111 14.09 -7.65 10.17
CA ARG A 111 12.90 -7.36 10.96
C ARG A 111 12.77 -5.86 11.19
N ILE A 112 13.81 -5.21 11.69
CA ILE A 112 13.86 -3.74 11.87
C ILE A 112 13.50 -3.04 10.55
N ALA A 113 14.13 -3.43 9.43
CA ALA A 113 13.84 -2.88 8.11
C ALA A 113 12.43 -3.20 7.57
N LYS A 114 11.75 -4.25 8.05
CA LYS A 114 10.34 -4.53 7.72
C LYS A 114 9.39 -3.67 8.56
N ASP A 115 9.67 -3.52 9.85
CA ASP A 115 8.87 -2.71 10.77
C ASP A 115 8.94 -1.22 10.38
N VAL A 116 10.13 -0.70 10.04
CA VAL A 116 10.33 0.62 9.42
C VAL A 116 9.49 0.79 8.15
N ARG A 117 9.54 -0.16 7.20
CA ARG A 117 8.74 -0.07 5.96
C ARG A 117 7.24 -0.09 6.22
N ARG A 118 6.77 -0.83 7.23
CA ARG A 118 5.37 -0.81 7.67
C ARG A 118 5.00 0.55 8.24
N ASP A 119 5.85 1.18 9.04
CA ASP A 119 5.58 2.49 9.63
C ASP A 119 5.60 3.62 8.57
N ILE A 120 6.56 3.57 7.64
CA ILE A 120 6.56 4.41 6.42
C ILE A 120 5.24 4.26 5.65
N HIS A 121 4.74 3.04 5.49
CA HIS A 121 3.44 2.79 4.85
C HIS A 121 2.27 3.35 5.68
N LYS A 122 2.25 3.16 7.01
CA LYS A 122 1.24 3.75 7.91
C LYS A 122 1.20 5.27 7.75
N MET A 123 2.34 5.95 7.81
CA MET A 123 2.43 7.40 7.66
C MET A 123 1.83 7.86 6.33
N ARG A 124 2.19 7.22 5.22
CA ARG A 124 1.66 7.56 3.88
C ARG A 124 0.17 7.27 3.71
N ALA A 125 -0.36 6.24 4.39
CA ALA A 125 -1.75 5.81 4.26
C ALA A 125 -2.71 6.54 5.20
N PHE A 126 -2.28 6.87 6.43
CA PHE A 126 -3.13 7.37 7.50
C PHE A 126 -2.91 8.84 7.88
N LEU A 127 -1.84 9.50 7.39
CA LEU A 127 -1.67 10.94 7.60
C LEU A 127 -2.84 11.71 6.95
N ARG A 128 -3.46 12.62 7.70
CA ARG A 128 -4.56 13.48 7.26
C ARG A 128 -4.24 14.93 7.58
N PHE A 129 -4.38 15.78 6.57
CA PHE A 129 -4.22 17.22 6.70
C PHE A 129 -5.54 17.91 7.07
N ARG A 130 -5.45 18.95 7.89
CA ARG A 130 -6.53 19.86 8.32
C ARG A 130 -6.18 21.29 7.90
N GLU A 131 -7.18 22.15 7.74
CA GLU A 131 -7.12 23.58 7.37
C GLU A 131 -7.97 24.32 8.42
N VAL A 132 -7.53 25.32 9.20
CA VAL A 132 -6.33 26.21 9.25
C VAL A 132 -6.16 27.26 8.14
N GLU A 133 -6.79 28.40 8.41
CA GLU A 133 -6.41 29.71 7.89
C GLU A 133 -5.33 30.34 8.80
N GLU A 134 -4.33 30.99 8.19
CA GLU A 134 -3.34 31.85 8.87
C GLU A 134 -3.31 33.24 8.21
N ASP A 135 -2.80 34.25 8.91
CA ASP A 135 -2.48 35.57 8.36
C ASP A 135 -1.38 35.44 7.27
N GLY A 136 -1.82 35.21 6.02
CA GLY A 136 -0.95 34.84 4.90
C GLY A 136 -1.49 33.69 4.03
N GLY A 137 -2.68 33.17 4.33
CA GLY A 137 -3.41 32.19 3.52
C GLY A 137 -3.45 30.79 4.14
N THR A 138 -4.19 29.88 3.49
CA THR A 138 -4.40 28.49 3.93
C THR A 138 -3.10 27.73 4.19
N ARG A 139 -3.05 27.02 5.33
CA ARG A 139 -2.00 26.07 5.68
C ARG A 139 -2.62 24.74 6.12
N PHE A 140 -2.03 23.64 5.66
CA PHE A 140 -2.52 22.29 5.91
C PHE A 140 -1.69 21.58 7.01
N VAL A 141 -2.25 21.36 8.19
CA VAL A 141 -1.54 20.77 9.34
C VAL A 141 -1.98 19.31 9.57
N ALA A 142 -1.03 18.41 9.80
CA ALA A 142 -1.26 17.01 10.14
C ALA A 142 -0.45 16.60 11.38
N TRP A 143 -1.03 15.73 12.22
CA TRP A 143 -0.33 15.10 13.36
C TRP A 143 -0.05 13.63 13.07
N PHE A 144 1.14 13.14 13.42
CA PHE A 144 1.48 11.71 13.34
C PHE A 144 2.45 11.30 14.45
N GLU A 145 2.25 10.10 14.99
CA GLU A 145 3.11 9.49 16.01
C GLU A 145 3.77 8.24 15.40
N PRO A 146 4.97 8.38 14.81
CA PRO A 146 5.68 7.25 14.24
C PRO A 146 6.19 6.30 15.33
N ASP A 147 6.38 5.03 14.97
CA ASP A 147 7.05 4.04 15.82
C ASP A 147 8.59 4.08 15.61
N HIS A 148 9.06 4.78 14.58
CA HIS A 148 10.43 4.79 14.06
C HIS A 148 10.85 6.19 13.54
N HIS A 149 12.14 6.44 13.34
CA HIS A 149 12.69 7.73 12.87
C HIS A 149 12.52 7.88 11.34
N ILE A 150 11.26 8.02 10.89
CA ILE A 150 10.87 7.92 9.46
C ILE A 150 10.48 9.24 8.80
N VAL A 151 10.45 10.35 9.55
CA VAL A 151 9.82 11.61 9.11
C VAL A 151 10.61 12.24 7.95
N ARG A 152 11.92 12.45 8.11
CA ARG A 152 12.80 13.01 7.07
C ARG A 152 12.82 12.12 5.82
N ALA A 153 12.92 10.80 6.02
CA ALA A 153 12.86 9.79 4.94
C ALA A 153 11.53 9.82 4.14
N ASN A 154 10.45 10.40 4.69
CA ASN A 154 9.17 10.58 4.00
C ASN A 154 8.94 11.99 3.45
N ALA A 155 9.73 13.00 3.83
CA ALA A 155 9.48 14.38 3.45
C ALA A 155 9.37 14.55 1.93
N ALA A 156 10.29 13.94 1.15
CA ALA A 156 10.24 13.97 -0.32
C ALA A 156 8.97 13.32 -0.91
N PHE A 157 8.36 12.32 -0.27
CA PHE A 157 7.09 11.77 -0.73
C PHE A 157 5.96 12.79 -0.58
N PHE A 158 5.88 13.46 0.57
CA PHE A 158 4.85 14.47 0.83
C PHE A 158 5.05 15.73 -0.02
N VAL A 159 6.28 16.22 -0.19
CA VAL A 159 6.59 17.35 -1.09
C VAL A 159 6.14 17.04 -2.52
N ASN A 160 6.52 15.88 -3.07
CA ASN A 160 6.11 15.51 -4.43
C ASN A 160 4.60 15.31 -4.59
N ARG A 161 3.91 14.81 -3.56
CA ARG A 161 2.47 14.50 -3.61
C ARG A 161 1.57 15.73 -3.37
N PHE A 162 2.09 16.73 -2.66
CA PHE A 162 1.35 17.87 -2.13
C PHE A 162 2.05 19.22 -2.38
N ALA A 163 2.86 19.30 -3.44
CA ALA A 163 3.70 20.46 -3.78
C ALA A 163 2.93 21.79 -3.86
N SER A 164 1.68 21.77 -4.32
CA SER A 164 0.83 22.95 -4.54
C SER A 164 0.16 23.51 -3.28
N MET A 165 0.40 22.91 -2.11
CA MET A 165 -0.22 23.29 -0.85
C MET A 165 0.86 23.69 0.16
N ARG A 166 0.61 24.67 1.03
CA ARG A 166 1.48 24.94 2.19
C ARG A 166 1.09 23.96 3.29
N TRP A 167 2.01 23.16 3.82
CA TRP A 167 1.66 22.13 4.81
C TRP A 167 2.71 21.94 5.92
N SER A 168 2.26 21.39 7.04
CA SER A 168 3.06 21.01 8.22
C SER A 168 2.70 19.59 8.64
N ILE A 169 3.69 18.73 8.83
CA ILE A 169 3.54 17.44 9.51
C ILE A 169 4.23 17.54 10.85
N LEU A 170 3.44 17.49 11.91
CA LEU A 170 3.84 17.57 13.30
C LEU A 170 4.00 16.16 13.87
N THR A 171 5.13 15.88 14.50
CA THR A 171 5.37 14.62 15.25
C THR A 171 6.08 14.90 16.57
N PRO A 172 6.10 13.96 17.53
CA PRO A 172 6.74 14.17 18.83
C PRO A 172 8.24 14.44 18.81
N GLU A 173 8.97 13.95 17.80
CA GLU A 173 10.44 14.06 17.72
C GLU A 173 10.88 15.22 16.79
N VAL A 174 10.29 15.30 15.60
CA VAL A 174 10.63 16.31 14.58
C VAL A 174 9.38 16.70 13.78
N SER A 175 9.27 17.98 13.45
CA SER A 175 8.23 18.51 12.57
C SER A 175 8.84 18.85 11.21
N ILE A 176 8.09 18.66 10.13
CA ILE A 176 8.51 19.05 8.77
C ILE A 176 7.46 19.95 8.12
N HIS A 177 7.93 21.01 7.47
CA HIS A 177 7.10 22.08 6.95
C HIS A 177 7.46 22.35 5.49
N TRP A 178 6.45 22.59 4.66
CA TRP A 178 6.59 22.93 3.25
C TRP A 178 5.83 24.22 2.96
N ASP A 179 6.52 25.24 2.46
CA ASP A 179 5.95 26.56 2.19
C ASP A 179 5.50 26.75 0.73
N GLY A 180 5.56 25.70 -0.09
CA GLY A 180 5.33 25.75 -1.54
C GLY A 180 6.61 25.90 -2.38
N LYS A 181 7.78 26.13 -1.75
CA LYS A 181 9.08 26.32 -2.42
C LYS A 181 10.22 25.55 -1.76
N ALA A 182 10.27 25.55 -0.43
CA ALA A 182 11.30 24.95 0.39
C ALA A 182 10.69 24.06 1.48
N LEU A 183 11.42 22.99 1.81
CA LEU A 183 11.17 22.18 2.99
C LEU A 183 12.02 22.74 4.13
N SER A 184 11.43 22.92 5.31
CA SER A 184 12.15 23.21 6.55
C SER A 184 11.79 22.20 7.64
N GLU A 185 12.72 21.99 8.56
CA GLU A 185 12.52 21.17 9.75
C GLU A 185 12.26 22.08 10.96
N GLY A 186 11.42 21.61 11.87
CA GLY A 186 11.11 22.22 13.15
C GLY A 186 11.25 21.20 14.28
N PRO A 187 11.27 21.64 15.54
CA PRO A 187 11.35 20.74 16.68
C PRO A 187 10.15 19.79 16.74
N GLY A 188 10.27 18.74 17.54
CA GLY A 188 9.13 17.93 17.97
C GLY A 188 8.01 18.81 18.51
N ALA A 189 6.80 18.58 18.03
CA ALA A 189 5.60 19.29 18.43
C ALA A 189 4.80 18.43 19.42
N SER A 190 3.88 19.06 20.16
CA SER A 190 2.83 18.35 20.89
C SER A 190 1.59 18.22 20.02
N LYS A 191 0.69 17.30 20.38
CA LYS A 191 -0.61 17.19 19.70
C LYS A 191 -1.47 18.45 19.86
N ALA A 192 -1.30 19.23 20.93
CA ALA A 192 -2.06 20.47 21.14
C ALA A 192 -1.69 21.58 20.15
N ASP A 193 -0.56 21.44 19.45
CA ASP A 193 -0.12 22.35 18.39
C ASP A 193 -0.78 22.03 17.03
N ALA A 194 -1.54 20.93 16.94
CA ALA A 194 -2.42 20.62 15.82
C ALA A 194 -3.87 21.08 16.12
N PRO A 195 -4.57 21.75 15.18
CA PRO A 195 -5.90 22.30 15.44
C PRO A 195 -6.96 21.26 15.81
N ASP A 196 -7.78 21.58 16.82
CA ASP A 196 -8.96 20.83 17.25
C ASP A 196 -10.27 21.57 16.84
N GLY A 197 -11.30 20.80 16.48
CA GLY A 197 -12.61 21.32 16.03
C GLY A 197 -12.79 21.24 14.51
N ASP A 198 -13.98 20.82 14.07
CA ASP A 198 -14.25 20.50 12.65
C ASP A 198 -15.72 20.79 12.25
N PRO A 199 -15.99 21.58 11.20
CA PRO A 199 -17.31 21.66 10.56
C PRO A 199 -17.72 20.38 9.79
N THR A 200 -16.76 19.49 9.52
CA THR A 200 -16.91 18.23 8.76
C THR A 200 -17.22 17.01 9.67
N GLU A 201 -17.37 17.23 10.98
CA GLU A 201 -17.45 16.16 11.98
C GLU A 201 -18.67 15.25 11.80
N GLU A 202 -19.83 15.78 11.40
CA GLU A 202 -21.08 15.01 11.27
C GLU A 202 -21.08 14.02 10.09
N VAL A 203 -20.43 14.38 8.98
CA VAL A 203 -20.27 13.50 7.82
C VAL A 203 -19.35 12.33 8.20
N TRP A 204 -18.30 12.61 8.96
CA TRP A 204 -17.31 11.61 9.39
C TRP A 204 -17.83 10.69 10.52
N LYS A 205 -18.56 11.22 11.50
CA LYS A 205 -19.23 10.42 12.55
C LYS A 205 -20.20 9.39 11.94
N THR A 206 -20.94 9.80 10.91
CA THR A 206 -21.89 8.93 10.19
C THR A 206 -21.16 7.78 9.45
N TYR A 207 -20.00 8.08 8.85
CA TYR A 207 -19.13 7.09 8.22
C TYR A 207 -18.61 6.06 9.24
N TYR A 208 -18.05 6.46 10.38
CA TYR A 208 -17.45 5.48 11.30
C TYR A 208 -18.48 4.70 12.15
N ALA A 209 -19.59 5.33 12.55
CA ALA A 209 -20.65 4.68 13.32
C ALA A 209 -21.35 3.56 12.52
N SER A 210 -21.36 3.63 11.20
CA SER A 210 -21.96 2.62 10.30
C SER A 210 -21.03 1.45 9.96
N ILE A 211 -19.70 1.63 10.10
CA ILE A 211 -18.70 0.60 9.82
C ILE A 211 -18.36 -0.24 11.08
N PHE A 212 -18.68 0.23 12.28
CA PHE A 212 -18.35 -0.43 13.55
C PHE A 212 -19.32 -1.57 13.93
N ASN A 213 -18.96 -2.83 13.63
CA ASN A 213 -19.75 -4.01 14.04
C ASN A 213 -19.29 -4.56 15.41
N PRO A 214 -20.05 -4.36 16.51
CA PRO A 214 -19.63 -4.78 17.85
C PRO A 214 -19.50 -6.30 18.00
N ALA A 215 -20.23 -7.11 17.22
CA ALA A 215 -20.16 -8.58 17.29
C ALA A 215 -18.90 -9.17 16.63
N ARG A 216 -18.07 -8.36 15.97
CA ARG A 216 -16.80 -8.79 15.34
C ARG A 216 -15.54 -8.26 16.02
N VAL A 217 -15.66 -7.52 17.11
CA VAL A 217 -14.50 -6.96 17.80
C VAL A 217 -13.78 -8.05 18.60
N LYS A 218 -12.73 -8.65 18.02
CA LYS A 218 -11.69 -9.34 18.80
C LYS A 218 -10.92 -8.28 19.59
N ILE A 219 -11.42 -7.91 20.78
CA ILE A 219 -10.93 -6.80 21.60
C ILE A 219 -9.40 -6.88 21.78
N GLY A 220 -8.84 -8.06 22.05
CA GLY A 220 -7.39 -8.26 22.16
C GLY A 220 -6.58 -8.05 20.87
N ALA A 221 -7.17 -8.26 19.68
CA ALA A 221 -6.51 -7.98 18.40
C ALA A 221 -6.64 -6.50 18.01
N MET A 222 -7.81 -5.89 18.24
CA MET A 222 -8.02 -4.46 18.05
C MET A 222 -7.09 -3.63 18.96
N LEU A 223 -6.88 -4.05 20.21
CA LEU A 223 -5.92 -3.41 21.13
C LEU A 223 -4.44 -3.64 20.76
N LYS A 224 -4.15 -4.61 19.88
CA LYS A 224 -2.79 -4.97 19.45
C LYS A 224 -2.39 -4.25 18.15
N GLU A 225 -3.30 -4.17 17.19
CA GLU A 225 -3.11 -3.38 15.95
C GLU A 225 -3.43 -1.89 16.15
N MET A 226 -4.28 -1.56 17.12
CA MET A 226 -4.68 -0.19 17.49
C MET A 226 -4.48 0.06 19.00
N PRO A 227 -3.22 0.19 19.47
CA PRO A 227 -2.91 0.46 20.88
C PRO A 227 -3.64 1.68 21.44
N LYS A 228 -4.11 1.59 22.69
CA LYS A 228 -4.89 2.65 23.37
C LYS A 228 -4.23 4.04 23.39
N LYS A 229 -2.90 4.13 23.23
CA LYS A 229 -2.18 5.42 23.15
C LYS A 229 -2.71 6.31 22.02
N TYR A 230 -2.96 5.74 20.84
CA TYR A 230 -3.41 6.49 19.66
C TYR A 230 -4.89 6.90 19.69
N TRP A 231 -5.69 6.35 20.60
CA TRP A 231 -7.15 6.54 20.59
C TRP A 231 -7.51 8.02 20.77
N LYS A 232 -6.81 8.74 21.65
CA LYS A 232 -7.00 10.18 21.90
C LYS A 232 -6.80 11.08 20.67
N ASN A 233 -6.33 10.52 19.55
CA ASN A 233 -6.04 11.24 18.31
C ASN A 233 -7.04 10.91 17.19
N MET A 234 -7.96 9.99 17.47
CA MET A 234 -9.01 9.49 16.60
C MET A 234 -10.37 9.94 17.18
N PRO A 235 -11.07 10.93 16.58
CA PRO A 235 -12.38 11.41 17.06
C PRO A 235 -13.43 10.29 17.14
N GLU A 236 -13.23 9.23 16.36
CA GLU A 236 -14.01 8.00 16.35
C GLU A 236 -14.01 7.28 17.70
N THR A 237 -12.95 7.41 18.50
CA THR A 237 -12.84 6.69 19.77
C THR A 237 -13.59 7.34 20.92
N ALA A 238 -14.03 8.60 20.78
CA ALA A 238 -14.99 9.21 21.70
C ALA A 238 -16.32 8.43 21.74
N LEU A 239 -16.68 7.78 20.62
CA LEU A 239 -17.84 6.90 20.52
C LEU A 239 -17.59 5.53 21.15
N VAL A 240 -16.33 5.07 21.31
CA VAL A 240 -16.01 3.69 21.74
C VAL A 240 -16.56 3.33 23.12
N PRO A 241 -16.51 4.18 24.17
CA PRO A 241 -17.16 3.88 25.45
C PRO A 241 -18.68 3.70 25.32
N GLY A 242 -19.34 4.56 24.54
CA GLY A 242 -20.78 4.47 24.27
C GLY A 242 -21.15 3.27 23.41
N LEU A 243 -20.32 2.93 22.42
CA LEU A 243 -20.44 1.74 21.58
C LEU A 243 -20.18 0.45 22.36
N LEU A 244 -19.29 0.45 23.37
CA LEU A 244 -19.06 -0.68 24.28
C LEU A 244 -20.23 -0.89 25.24
N ALA A 245 -20.75 0.17 25.86
CA ALA A 245 -21.94 0.10 26.71
C ALA A 245 -23.18 -0.34 25.91
N ALA A 246 -23.37 0.22 24.71
CA ALA A 246 -24.40 -0.21 23.78
C ALA A 246 -24.16 -1.62 23.22
N ALA A 247 -22.91 -2.08 23.09
CA ALA A 247 -22.59 -3.44 22.68
C ALA A 247 -23.05 -4.45 23.74
N GLN A 248 -22.72 -4.24 25.02
CA GLN A 248 -23.16 -5.13 26.11
C GLN A 248 -24.69 -5.16 26.24
N ALA A 249 -25.36 -4.00 26.13
CA ALA A 249 -26.82 -3.94 26.14
C ALA A 249 -27.46 -4.63 24.90
N ARG A 250 -26.82 -4.53 23.73
CA ARG A 250 -27.28 -5.20 22.50
C ARG A 250 -26.90 -6.68 22.43
N GLU A 251 -25.85 -7.13 23.11
CA GLU A 251 -25.40 -8.54 23.11
C GLU A 251 -26.52 -9.46 23.61
N SER A 252 -27.14 -9.10 24.73
CA SER A 252 -28.31 -9.79 25.29
C SER A 252 -29.54 -9.80 24.37
N GLY A 253 -29.68 -8.82 23.47
CA GLY A 253 -30.81 -8.72 22.52
C GLY A 253 -30.53 -9.28 21.11
N MET A 254 -29.27 -9.25 20.66
CA MET A 254 -28.88 -9.64 19.30
C MET A 254 -28.61 -11.13 19.15
N ILE A 255 -28.28 -11.87 20.21
CA ILE A 255 -28.16 -13.35 20.15
C ILE A 255 -29.44 -14.00 19.61
N ALA A 256 -30.61 -13.38 19.84
CA ALA A 256 -31.90 -13.83 19.31
C ALA A 256 -32.17 -13.45 17.84
N LYS A 257 -31.45 -12.49 17.25
CA LYS A 257 -31.69 -11.97 15.88
C LYS A 257 -30.54 -12.18 14.88
N ALA A 258 -29.32 -12.43 15.34
CA ALA A 258 -28.13 -12.51 14.49
C ALA A 258 -28.01 -13.79 13.64
N ARG A 259 -29.08 -14.58 13.49
CA ARG A 259 -29.10 -15.77 12.63
C ARG A 259 -29.35 -15.46 11.13
N ASP A 260 -29.86 -14.28 10.79
CA ASP A 260 -30.53 -14.07 9.49
C ASP A 260 -29.89 -13.08 8.50
N THR A 261 -28.80 -12.36 8.79
CA THR A 261 -28.22 -11.41 7.79
C THR A 261 -26.69 -11.25 7.83
N VAL A 262 -26.08 -11.35 6.64
CA VAL A 262 -24.64 -11.12 6.37
C VAL A 262 -24.53 -10.03 5.30
N GLY A 263 -23.56 -9.10 5.41
CA GLY A 263 -23.13 -8.24 4.28
C GLY A 263 -23.02 -6.72 4.54
N GLY A 264 -23.79 -6.16 5.48
CA GLY A 264 -23.99 -4.70 5.61
C GLY A 264 -22.74 -3.81 5.52
N ASN A 265 -21.75 -4.02 6.40
CA ASN A 265 -20.58 -3.12 6.49
C ASN A 265 -19.64 -3.19 5.27
N SER A 266 -19.63 -4.30 4.52
CA SER A 266 -18.82 -4.44 3.30
C SER A 266 -19.42 -3.66 2.13
N LEU A 267 -20.76 -3.53 2.07
CA LEU A 267 -21.45 -2.73 1.07
C LEU A 267 -21.11 -1.24 1.24
N ILE A 268 -21.23 -0.72 2.46
CA ILE A 268 -20.93 0.70 2.78
C ILE A 268 -19.48 1.07 2.43
N ALA A 269 -18.52 0.20 2.76
CA ALA A 269 -17.11 0.41 2.42
C ALA A 269 -16.86 0.34 0.90
N TRP A 270 -17.66 -0.44 0.15
CA TRP A 270 -17.56 -0.53 -1.31
C TRP A 270 -18.16 0.70 -2.00
N GLU A 271 -19.29 1.20 -1.50
CA GLU A 271 -19.94 2.43 -1.98
C GLU A 271 -18.98 3.62 -1.81
N ALA A 272 -18.39 3.80 -0.63
CA ALA A 272 -17.40 4.85 -0.38
C ALA A 272 -16.15 4.75 -1.29
N LEU A 273 -15.64 3.54 -1.53
CA LEU A 273 -14.51 3.31 -2.43
C LEU A 273 -14.86 3.63 -3.90
N ARG A 274 -16.08 3.29 -4.33
CA ARG A 274 -16.60 3.62 -5.67
C ARG A 274 -16.77 5.11 -5.86
N ASP A 275 -17.23 5.83 -4.83
CA ASP A 275 -17.40 7.28 -4.87
C ASP A 275 -16.03 8.02 -4.90
N GLU A 276 -15.01 7.55 -4.15
CA GLU A 276 -13.63 8.06 -4.31
C GLU A 276 -13.11 7.81 -5.74
N ALA A 277 -13.43 6.64 -6.32
CA ALA A 277 -13.00 6.29 -7.66
C ALA A 277 -13.55 7.25 -8.73
N ALA A 278 -14.80 7.70 -8.57
CA ALA A 278 -15.44 8.62 -9.52
C ALA A 278 -14.69 9.96 -9.69
N GLY A 279 -13.95 10.41 -8.67
CA GLY A 279 -13.09 11.60 -8.71
C GLY A 279 -11.63 11.34 -9.11
N CYS A 280 -11.27 10.14 -9.57
CA CYS A 280 -9.88 9.71 -9.70
C CYS A 280 -9.08 10.42 -10.81
N THR A 281 -8.12 11.27 -10.42
CA THR A 281 -7.18 11.96 -11.34
C THR A 281 -5.78 11.32 -11.47
N ARG A 282 -5.59 10.10 -10.94
CA ARG A 282 -4.27 9.44 -10.74
C ARG A 282 -3.43 9.18 -12.01
N CYS A 283 -4.04 9.19 -13.20
CA CYS A 283 -3.32 9.08 -14.48
C CYS A 283 -4.05 9.88 -15.57
N PRO A 284 -3.39 10.29 -16.68
CA PRO A 284 -3.98 11.23 -17.66
C PRO A 284 -5.30 10.78 -18.33
N LEU A 285 -5.69 9.51 -18.19
CA LEU A 285 -6.88 8.93 -18.82
C LEU A 285 -8.21 9.49 -18.29
N TYR A 286 -8.23 10.14 -17.12
CA TYR A 286 -9.44 10.84 -16.65
C TYR A 286 -9.83 12.02 -17.54
N LYS A 287 -8.88 12.59 -18.32
CA LYS A 287 -9.11 13.80 -19.12
C LYS A 287 -9.97 13.56 -20.38
N PRO A 288 -9.73 12.52 -21.22
CA PRO A 288 -10.55 12.27 -22.40
C PRO A 288 -11.74 11.32 -22.15
N ALA A 289 -11.71 10.51 -21.09
CA ALA A 289 -12.79 9.59 -20.74
C ALA A 289 -14.07 10.34 -20.32
N THR A 290 -15.24 9.73 -20.49
CA THR A 290 -16.50 10.35 -20.04
C THR A 290 -16.71 10.22 -18.54
N GLN A 291 -16.35 9.08 -17.95
CA GLN A 291 -16.44 8.85 -16.51
C GLN A 291 -15.51 7.71 -16.05
N THR A 292 -15.39 7.52 -14.73
CA THR A 292 -14.82 6.31 -14.16
C THR A 292 -15.80 5.14 -14.30
N VAL A 293 -15.34 4.02 -14.85
CA VAL A 293 -16.06 2.74 -14.82
C VAL A 293 -15.40 1.87 -13.75
N PHE A 294 -16.05 1.80 -12.59
CA PHE A 294 -15.64 0.96 -11.47
C PHE A 294 -16.04 -0.51 -11.69
N GLY A 295 -15.68 -1.40 -10.76
CA GLY A 295 -16.16 -2.77 -10.79
C GLY A 295 -17.62 -2.92 -10.36
N GLU A 296 -18.24 -4.05 -10.71
CA GLU A 296 -19.65 -4.35 -10.40
C GLU A 296 -19.86 -5.84 -10.07
N GLY A 297 -20.57 -6.10 -8.98
CA GLY A 297 -20.96 -7.43 -8.50
C GLY A 297 -21.21 -7.42 -6.98
N PRO A 298 -21.53 -8.56 -6.35
CA PRO A 298 -21.73 -8.62 -4.91
C PRO A 298 -20.40 -8.46 -4.16
N VAL A 299 -20.45 -7.84 -2.97
CA VAL A 299 -19.23 -7.52 -2.19
C VAL A 299 -18.60 -8.71 -1.47
N ASP A 300 -19.25 -9.88 -1.52
CA ASP A 300 -18.76 -11.17 -1.04
C ASP A 300 -18.54 -12.16 -2.20
N ALA A 301 -18.37 -11.66 -3.43
CA ALA A 301 -18.18 -12.48 -4.63
C ALA A 301 -17.01 -13.47 -4.47
N PRO A 302 -17.25 -14.81 -4.55
CA PRO A 302 -16.18 -15.79 -4.56
C PRO A 302 -15.28 -15.72 -5.81
N LEU A 303 -15.76 -15.11 -6.90
CA LEU A 303 -15.01 -14.89 -8.14
C LEU A 303 -14.85 -13.40 -8.44
N MET A 304 -13.64 -13.02 -8.85
CA MET A 304 -13.36 -11.69 -9.41
C MET A 304 -12.80 -11.83 -10.82
N PHE A 305 -13.35 -11.11 -11.79
CA PHE A 305 -12.83 -11.03 -13.16
C PHE A 305 -12.27 -9.64 -13.43
N VAL A 306 -11.08 -9.57 -14.02
CA VAL A 306 -10.39 -8.33 -14.33
C VAL A 306 -10.12 -8.26 -15.84
N GLY A 307 -10.71 -7.27 -16.51
CA GLY A 307 -10.44 -6.93 -17.91
C GLY A 307 -9.30 -5.91 -18.09
N GLU A 308 -9.10 -5.44 -19.32
CA GLU A 308 -8.06 -4.46 -19.65
C GLU A 308 -8.44 -3.04 -19.20
N GLN A 309 -9.51 -2.49 -19.78
CA GLN A 309 -10.03 -1.15 -19.54
C GLN A 309 -11.50 -1.09 -20.00
N PRO A 310 -12.26 -0.03 -19.70
CA PRO A 310 -13.61 0.15 -20.23
C PRO A 310 -13.54 0.41 -21.75
N GLY A 311 -14.54 -0.04 -22.50
CA GLY A 311 -14.71 0.31 -23.90
C GLY A 311 -15.63 1.52 -24.08
N ASP A 312 -15.98 1.78 -25.33
CA ASP A 312 -16.81 2.92 -25.74
C ASP A 312 -18.21 2.90 -25.11
N GLN A 313 -18.81 1.72 -24.95
CA GLN A 313 -20.14 1.57 -24.34
C GLN A 313 -20.06 1.59 -22.81
N GLU A 314 -19.04 0.95 -22.23
CA GLU A 314 -18.78 0.95 -20.79
C GLU A 314 -18.57 2.38 -20.26
N ASP A 315 -17.76 3.18 -20.95
CA ASP A 315 -17.44 4.58 -20.60
C ASP A 315 -18.64 5.52 -20.68
N LEU A 316 -19.63 5.23 -21.54
CA LEU A 316 -20.90 5.96 -21.56
C LEU A 316 -21.89 5.46 -20.51
N ALA A 317 -21.89 4.15 -20.23
CA ALA A 317 -22.83 3.51 -19.30
C ALA A 317 -22.40 3.56 -17.82
N GLY A 318 -21.13 3.86 -17.54
CA GLY A 318 -20.56 3.81 -16.18
C GLY A 318 -20.44 2.39 -15.61
N ARG A 319 -20.57 1.35 -16.45
CA ARG A 319 -20.66 -0.06 -16.03
C ARG A 319 -19.69 -0.97 -16.82
N PRO A 320 -19.02 -1.93 -16.17
CA PRO A 320 -18.04 -2.79 -16.81
C PRO A 320 -18.72 -3.91 -17.63
N PHE A 321 -18.12 -4.30 -18.75
CA PHE A 321 -18.54 -5.44 -19.59
C PHE A 321 -20.02 -5.36 -20.06
N VAL A 322 -20.44 -4.20 -20.60
CA VAL A 322 -21.80 -4.04 -21.19
C VAL A 322 -21.81 -4.12 -22.72
N GLY A 323 -20.65 -3.89 -23.36
CA GLY A 323 -20.50 -3.91 -24.81
C GLY A 323 -20.33 -5.33 -25.40
N PRO A 324 -19.96 -5.46 -26.69
CA PRO A 324 -19.89 -6.76 -27.37
C PRO A 324 -18.95 -7.77 -26.72
N ALA A 325 -17.85 -7.31 -26.11
CA ALA A 325 -16.93 -8.17 -25.36
C ALA A 325 -17.55 -8.66 -24.03
N GLY A 326 -18.42 -7.87 -23.41
CA GLY A 326 -19.23 -8.26 -22.26
C GLY A 326 -20.27 -9.31 -22.61
N GLN A 327 -21.01 -9.11 -23.70
CA GLN A 327 -21.98 -10.09 -24.20
C GLN A 327 -21.33 -11.44 -24.54
N MET A 328 -20.12 -11.42 -25.12
CA MET A 328 -19.31 -12.63 -25.36
C MET A 328 -18.88 -13.30 -24.04
N PHE A 329 -18.51 -12.51 -23.02
CA PHE A 329 -18.13 -13.01 -21.70
C PHE A 329 -19.32 -13.65 -20.97
N ASP A 330 -20.46 -12.97 -20.90
CA ASP A 330 -21.67 -13.47 -20.23
C ASP A 330 -22.17 -14.77 -20.90
N LYS A 331 -22.14 -14.84 -22.23
CA LYS A 331 -22.45 -16.09 -22.98
C LYS A 331 -21.49 -17.22 -22.58
N ALA A 332 -20.19 -16.96 -22.55
CA ALA A 332 -19.19 -17.96 -22.21
C ALA A 332 -19.30 -18.43 -20.75
N MET A 333 -19.63 -17.54 -19.81
CA MET A 333 -19.90 -17.90 -18.41
C MET A 333 -21.14 -18.78 -18.27
N ALA A 334 -22.24 -18.45 -18.98
CA ALA A 334 -23.44 -19.28 -18.99
C ALA A 334 -23.16 -20.70 -19.53
N GLU A 335 -22.38 -20.82 -20.60
CA GLU A 335 -21.97 -22.11 -21.19
C GLU A 335 -20.98 -22.90 -20.30
N ALA A 336 -20.18 -22.19 -19.51
CA ALA A 336 -19.28 -22.76 -18.51
C ALA A 336 -20.01 -23.20 -17.22
N GLY A 337 -21.27 -22.80 -17.02
CA GLY A 337 -22.01 -23.02 -15.77
C GLY A 337 -21.61 -22.07 -14.63
N VAL A 338 -20.97 -20.93 -14.95
CA VAL A 338 -20.53 -19.93 -13.98
C VAL A 338 -21.61 -18.87 -13.78
N ASP A 339 -22.15 -18.79 -12.56
CA ASP A 339 -23.18 -17.82 -12.20
C ASP A 339 -22.63 -16.38 -12.16
N ARG A 340 -23.06 -15.56 -13.12
CA ARG A 340 -22.71 -14.14 -13.25
C ARG A 340 -23.10 -13.30 -12.02
N SER A 341 -24.14 -13.70 -11.29
CA SER A 341 -24.58 -12.98 -10.08
C SER A 341 -23.62 -13.16 -8.90
N ARG A 342 -22.77 -14.20 -8.91
CA ARG A 342 -21.76 -14.49 -7.89
C ARG A 342 -20.35 -13.99 -8.27
N ALA A 343 -20.25 -13.17 -9.32
CA ALA A 343 -18.99 -12.67 -9.85
C ALA A 343 -18.89 -11.14 -9.73
N TYR A 344 -17.79 -10.67 -9.16
CA TYR A 344 -17.38 -9.26 -9.23
C TYR A 344 -16.56 -9.05 -10.51
N VAL A 345 -16.93 -8.08 -11.35
CA VAL A 345 -16.30 -7.86 -12.65
C VAL A 345 -15.80 -6.44 -12.73
N THR A 346 -14.53 -6.25 -13.08
CA THR A 346 -13.87 -4.93 -13.10
C THR A 346 -12.79 -4.88 -14.20
N ASN A 347 -12.08 -3.75 -14.32
CA ASN A 347 -10.99 -3.57 -15.26
C ASN A 347 -9.70 -3.10 -14.58
N ALA A 348 -8.54 -3.50 -15.12
CA ALA A 348 -7.22 -3.10 -14.63
C ALA A 348 -7.00 -1.58 -14.65
N VAL A 349 -7.63 -0.89 -15.61
CA VAL A 349 -7.71 0.58 -15.69
C VAL A 349 -9.19 0.98 -15.66
N LYS A 350 -9.54 2.06 -14.95
CA LYS A 350 -10.95 2.49 -14.74
C LYS A 350 -11.48 3.55 -15.73
N HIS A 351 -10.62 4.09 -16.60
CA HIS A 351 -10.98 5.12 -17.58
C HIS A 351 -10.69 4.63 -19.00
N PHE A 352 -11.55 4.95 -19.96
CA PHE A 352 -11.39 4.50 -21.35
C PHE A 352 -10.32 5.30 -22.08
N LYS A 353 -9.26 4.61 -22.52
CA LYS A 353 -8.27 5.17 -23.43
C LYS A 353 -8.65 4.95 -24.89
N PHE A 354 -8.76 6.03 -25.65
CA PHE A 354 -9.11 6.00 -27.06
C PHE A 354 -8.38 7.07 -27.88
N GLU A 355 -8.35 6.84 -29.19
CA GLU A 355 -7.99 7.82 -30.21
C GLU A 355 -9.26 8.26 -30.95
N GLN A 356 -9.44 9.57 -31.15
CA GLN A 356 -10.59 10.10 -31.87
C GLN A 356 -10.37 10.02 -33.38
N ARG A 357 -11.21 9.26 -34.10
CA ARG A 357 -11.18 9.19 -35.58
C ARG A 357 -12.54 9.60 -36.15
N GLY A 358 -12.64 10.88 -36.54
CA GLY A 358 -13.91 11.48 -36.94
C GLY A 358 -14.88 11.48 -35.76
N LYS A 359 -16.06 10.86 -35.91
CA LYS A 359 -17.04 10.70 -34.82
C LYS A 359 -16.84 9.44 -33.95
N ARG A 360 -15.86 8.57 -34.26
CA ARG A 360 -15.67 7.29 -33.54
C ARG A 360 -14.51 7.37 -32.55
N ARG A 361 -14.72 6.84 -31.35
CA ARG A 361 -13.69 6.61 -30.33
C ARG A 361 -13.07 5.23 -30.56
N ILE A 362 -11.80 5.19 -30.97
CA ILE A 362 -11.09 3.94 -31.26
C ILE A 362 -10.27 3.54 -30.03
N HIS A 363 -10.58 2.39 -29.44
CA HIS A 363 -9.87 1.84 -28.29
C HIS A 363 -8.35 1.76 -28.50
N ALA A 364 -7.58 2.44 -27.65
CA ALA A 364 -6.12 2.40 -27.62
C ALA A 364 -5.64 1.75 -26.32
N LYS A 365 -4.61 0.90 -26.38
CA LYS A 365 -4.18 0.08 -25.23
C LYS A 365 -3.56 0.96 -24.11
N PRO A 366 -3.90 0.74 -22.82
CA PRO A 366 -3.23 1.42 -21.73
C PRO A 366 -1.75 1.05 -21.63
N GLY A 367 -0.93 2.05 -21.33
CA GLY A 367 0.52 1.94 -21.17
C GLY A 367 0.93 1.54 -19.75
N ALA A 368 2.22 1.27 -19.58
CA ALA A 368 2.81 0.84 -18.30
C ALA A 368 2.39 1.72 -17.12
N GLY A 369 2.70 3.03 -17.15
CA GLY A 369 2.39 3.93 -16.05
C GLY A 369 0.89 4.16 -15.79
N GLU A 370 0.03 3.97 -16.80
CA GLU A 370 -1.43 4.05 -16.62
C GLU A 370 -1.95 2.82 -15.86
N ILE A 371 -1.46 1.62 -16.19
CA ILE A 371 -1.76 0.38 -15.47
C ILE A 371 -1.23 0.47 -14.04
N ASP A 372 0.04 0.86 -13.88
CA ASP A 372 0.70 0.89 -12.58
C ASP A 372 0.07 1.94 -11.63
N ALA A 373 -0.41 3.08 -12.15
CA ALA A 373 -1.14 4.08 -11.39
C ALA A 373 -2.57 3.66 -11.02
N CYS A 374 -3.25 2.89 -11.89
CA CYS A 374 -4.61 2.42 -11.65
C CYS A 374 -4.67 1.14 -10.80
N ARG A 375 -3.57 0.38 -10.72
CA ARG A 375 -3.40 -0.86 -9.93
C ARG A 375 -3.87 -0.73 -8.48
N TRP A 376 -3.70 0.44 -7.86
CA TRP A 376 -4.17 0.69 -6.48
C TRP A 376 -5.68 0.42 -6.31
N TRP A 377 -6.51 0.75 -7.31
CA TRP A 377 -7.96 0.48 -7.25
C TRP A 377 -8.26 -1.01 -7.26
N ILE A 378 -7.54 -1.78 -8.07
CA ILE A 378 -7.62 -3.25 -8.08
C ILE A 378 -7.23 -3.81 -6.72
N GLU A 379 -6.17 -3.30 -6.09
CA GLU A 379 -5.76 -3.73 -4.75
C GLU A 379 -6.82 -3.41 -3.69
N GLN A 380 -7.51 -2.26 -3.76
CA GLN A 380 -8.61 -1.95 -2.84
C GLN A 380 -9.84 -2.85 -3.08
N GLU A 381 -10.21 -3.09 -4.35
CA GLU A 381 -11.28 -4.03 -4.70
C GLU A 381 -10.95 -5.45 -4.20
N GLN A 382 -9.75 -5.96 -4.45
CA GLN A 382 -9.33 -7.29 -3.95
C GLN A 382 -9.32 -7.37 -2.42
N MET A 383 -8.82 -6.33 -1.74
CA MET A 383 -8.77 -6.25 -0.28
C MET A 383 -10.17 -6.24 0.36
N LEU A 384 -11.16 -5.64 -0.30
CA LEU A 384 -12.52 -5.53 0.19
C LEU A 384 -13.37 -6.77 -0.14
N ILE A 385 -13.36 -7.20 -1.41
CA ILE A 385 -14.17 -8.32 -1.93
C ILE A 385 -13.62 -9.67 -1.43
N LYS A 386 -12.30 -9.81 -1.32
CA LYS A 386 -11.59 -11.04 -0.94
C LYS A 386 -12.06 -12.28 -1.72
N PRO A 387 -12.03 -12.25 -3.07
CA PRO A 387 -12.46 -13.37 -3.89
C PRO A 387 -11.60 -14.61 -3.61
N LYS A 388 -12.21 -15.80 -3.71
CA LYS A 388 -11.47 -17.07 -3.62
C LYS A 388 -10.53 -17.23 -4.83
N VAL A 389 -10.99 -16.83 -6.01
CA VAL A 389 -10.20 -16.88 -7.26
C VAL A 389 -10.36 -15.58 -8.05
N THR A 390 -9.25 -15.03 -8.54
CA THR A 390 -9.23 -13.86 -9.44
C THR A 390 -8.81 -14.26 -10.86
N VAL A 391 -9.59 -13.90 -11.87
CA VAL A 391 -9.30 -14.24 -13.29
C VAL A 391 -8.86 -13.00 -14.06
N ALA A 392 -7.66 -13.07 -14.63
CA ALA A 392 -7.14 -12.07 -15.54
C ALA A 392 -7.58 -12.36 -16.98
N LEU A 393 -8.42 -11.49 -17.53
CA LEU A 393 -8.84 -11.51 -18.92
C LEU A 393 -7.81 -10.75 -19.77
N GLY A 394 -6.78 -11.44 -20.22
CA GLY A 394 -5.70 -10.91 -21.06
C GLY A 394 -4.50 -10.33 -20.31
N ALA A 395 -3.49 -9.92 -21.09
CA ALA A 395 -2.14 -9.60 -20.58
C ALA A 395 -2.10 -8.34 -19.70
N THR A 396 -2.98 -7.37 -19.93
CA THR A 396 -3.03 -6.12 -19.14
C THR A 396 -3.61 -6.37 -17.76
N ALA A 397 -4.69 -7.15 -17.67
CA ALA A 397 -5.24 -7.62 -16.40
C ALA A 397 -4.19 -8.41 -15.61
N ALA A 398 -3.49 -9.34 -16.27
CA ALA A 398 -2.43 -10.11 -15.64
C ALA A 398 -1.29 -9.21 -15.15
N ARG A 399 -0.86 -8.20 -15.92
CA ARG A 399 0.15 -7.24 -15.45
C ARG A 399 -0.31 -6.49 -14.20
N SER A 400 -1.56 -6.01 -14.17
CA SER A 400 -2.09 -5.28 -13.00
C SER A 400 -2.06 -6.14 -11.74
N LEU A 401 -2.54 -7.39 -11.83
CA LEU A 401 -2.58 -8.31 -10.70
C LEU A 401 -1.19 -8.74 -10.21
N PHE A 402 -0.30 -9.14 -11.12
CA PHE A 402 1.02 -9.70 -10.77
C PHE A 402 2.15 -8.66 -10.65
N GLY A 403 1.90 -7.39 -10.98
CA GLY A 403 2.90 -6.30 -10.95
C GLY A 403 4.03 -6.44 -11.99
N LYS A 404 3.93 -7.37 -12.94
CA LYS A 404 4.94 -7.68 -13.95
C LYS A 404 4.31 -8.20 -15.24
N VAL A 405 5.04 -8.16 -16.35
CA VAL A 405 4.54 -8.68 -17.64
C VAL A 405 4.40 -10.20 -17.57
N MET A 406 3.23 -10.71 -17.97
CA MET A 406 2.88 -12.13 -17.99
C MET A 406 2.54 -12.56 -19.43
N THR A 407 3.00 -13.75 -19.84
CA THR A 407 2.77 -14.29 -21.19
C THR A 407 1.55 -15.22 -21.19
N ILE A 408 0.40 -14.75 -21.69
CA ILE A 408 -0.88 -15.51 -21.66
C ILE A 408 -0.70 -16.97 -22.10
N GLY A 409 -0.10 -17.22 -23.26
CA GLY A 409 0.03 -18.58 -23.80
C GLY A 409 0.85 -19.56 -22.95
N ARG A 410 1.72 -19.07 -22.05
CA ARG A 410 2.47 -19.89 -21.08
C ARG A 410 1.71 -20.09 -19.77
N GLU A 411 0.87 -19.13 -19.42
CA GLU A 411 0.28 -18.98 -18.08
C GLU A 411 -1.21 -19.33 -18.03
N ARG A 412 -1.85 -19.54 -19.19
CA ARG A 412 -3.25 -19.91 -19.33
C ARG A 412 -3.52 -21.33 -18.85
N GLY A 413 -4.70 -21.56 -18.26
CA GLY A 413 -5.15 -22.89 -17.86
C GLY A 413 -4.46 -23.48 -16.63
N ARG A 414 -3.76 -22.66 -15.83
CA ARG A 414 -3.17 -23.08 -14.55
C ARG A 414 -3.43 -22.08 -13.42
N ALA A 415 -3.57 -22.61 -12.20
CA ALA A 415 -3.59 -21.80 -10.99
C ALA A 415 -2.23 -21.14 -10.74
N LEU A 416 -2.25 -19.87 -10.36
CA LEU A 416 -1.11 -19.05 -10.00
C LEU A 416 -1.35 -18.40 -8.63
N GLN A 417 -0.26 -18.04 -7.95
CA GLN A 417 -0.31 -17.35 -6.68
C GLN A 417 -0.17 -15.84 -6.89
N LEU A 418 -1.16 -15.05 -6.45
CA LEU A 418 -1.06 -13.60 -6.39
C LEU A 418 -0.04 -13.16 -5.33
N PRO A 419 0.58 -11.97 -5.47
CA PRO A 419 1.56 -11.46 -4.50
C PRO A 419 1.05 -11.30 -3.06
N ASP A 420 -0.27 -11.21 -2.87
CA ASP A 420 -0.96 -11.04 -1.59
C ASP A 420 -1.45 -12.35 -0.94
N GLY A 421 -1.33 -13.49 -1.65
CA GLY A 421 -1.77 -14.79 -1.18
C GLY A 421 -3.10 -15.31 -1.77
N GLY A 422 -3.75 -14.59 -2.69
CA GLY A 422 -4.92 -15.11 -3.42
C GLY A 422 -4.57 -16.09 -4.56
N GLU A 423 -5.52 -16.93 -4.97
CA GLU A 423 -5.41 -17.72 -6.21
C GLU A 423 -5.82 -16.89 -7.42
N ALA A 424 -5.05 -16.97 -8.51
CA ALA A 424 -5.38 -16.34 -9.77
C ALA A 424 -5.19 -17.24 -10.99
N TRP A 425 -5.98 -16.96 -12.02
CA TRP A 425 -5.93 -17.63 -13.33
C TRP A 425 -5.77 -16.57 -14.42
N ILE A 426 -5.18 -16.95 -15.55
CA ILE A 426 -5.05 -16.08 -16.73
C ILE A 426 -5.75 -16.77 -17.90
N THR A 427 -6.49 -16.00 -18.70
CA THR A 427 -7.03 -16.45 -19.98
C THR A 427 -7.03 -15.30 -21.01
N VAL A 428 -7.55 -15.55 -22.21
CA VAL A 428 -7.70 -14.54 -23.26
C VAL A 428 -8.77 -13.51 -22.89
N HIS A 429 -8.65 -12.29 -23.43
CA HIS A 429 -9.68 -11.28 -23.27
C HIS A 429 -10.82 -11.52 -24.28
N PRO A 430 -12.12 -11.42 -23.92
CA PRO A 430 -13.23 -11.71 -24.84
C PRO A 430 -13.20 -10.93 -26.17
N SER A 431 -12.64 -9.72 -26.19
CA SER A 431 -12.49 -8.93 -27.42
C SER A 431 -11.44 -9.50 -28.40
N TYR A 432 -10.57 -10.42 -27.98
CA TYR A 432 -9.70 -11.18 -28.89
C TYR A 432 -10.52 -12.15 -29.75
N LEU A 433 -11.46 -12.86 -29.14
CA LEU A 433 -12.35 -13.82 -29.81
C LEU A 433 -13.17 -13.13 -30.92
N LEU A 434 -13.65 -11.91 -30.66
CA LEU A 434 -14.37 -11.07 -31.61
C LEU A 434 -13.50 -10.49 -32.76
N ARG A 435 -12.18 -10.63 -32.70
CA ARG A 435 -11.22 -10.09 -33.68
C ARG A 435 -10.49 -11.17 -34.48
N LEU A 436 -10.76 -12.44 -34.21
CA LEU A 436 -10.20 -13.55 -34.98
C LEU A 436 -10.83 -13.58 -36.39
N PRO A 437 -10.02 -13.55 -37.48
CA PRO A 437 -10.55 -13.48 -38.84
C PRO A 437 -11.03 -14.83 -39.36
N ASP A 438 -10.51 -15.93 -38.83
CA ASP A 438 -10.90 -17.30 -39.17
C ASP A 438 -12.00 -17.78 -38.21
N PRO A 439 -13.22 -18.10 -38.71
CA PRO A 439 -14.30 -18.64 -37.89
C PRO A 439 -13.97 -19.96 -37.18
N ALA A 440 -13.13 -20.82 -37.77
CA ALA A 440 -12.76 -22.10 -37.16
C ALA A 440 -11.85 -21.87 -35.93
N GLN A 441 -10.81 -21.06 -36.11
CA GLN A 441 -9.95 -20.63 -35.00
C GLN A 441 -10.73 -19.86 -33.92
N ALA A 442 -11.70 -19.02 -34.30
CA ALA A 442 -12.57 -18.32 -33.36
C ALA A 442 -13.43 -19.27 -32.52
N ALA A 443 -13.98 -20.32 -33.12
CA ALA A 443 -14.74 -21.35 -32.42
C ALA A 443 -13.85 -22.18 -31.47
N GLU A 444 -12.64 -22.56 -31.89
CA GLU A 444 -11.69 -23.30 -31.06
C GLU A 444 -11.25 -22.48 -29.83
N GLU A 445 -10.83 -21.23 -30.04
CA GLU A 445 -10.41 -20.35 -28.95
C GLU A 445 -11.56 -19.98 -28.01
N TYR A 446 -12.80 -19.88 -28.51
CA TYR A 446 -13.99 -19.73 -27.68
C TYR A 446 -14.25 -20.98 -26.84
N ALA A 447 -14.18 -22.19 -27.40
CA ALA A 447 -14.34 -23.43 -26.64
C ALA A 447 -13.29 -23.56 -25.52
N ARG A 448 -12.03 -23.21 -25.80
CA ARG A 448 -10.96 -23.14 -24.79
C ARG A 448 -11.23 -22.08 -23.72
N PHE A 449 -11.84 -20.95 -24.08
CA PHE A 449 -12.22 -19.90 -23.13
C PHE A 449 -13.34 -20.34 -22.20
N VAL A 450 -14.36 -21.03 -22.72
CA VAL A 450 -15.42 -21.65 -21.91
C VAL A 450 -14.83 -22.70 -20.96
N GLU A 451 -13.84 -23.48 -21.38
CA GLU A 451 -13.19 -24.47 -20.50
C GLU A 451 -12.37 -23.82 -19.38
N ASP A 452 -11.60 -22.74 -19.64
CA ASP A 452 -10.92 -21.99 -18.58
C ASP A 452 -11.92 -21.51 -17.51
N LEU A 453 -13.07 -20.99 -17.94
CA LEU A 453 -14.13 -20.51 -17.05
C LEU A 453 -14.78 -21.66 -16.26
N ARG A 454 -14.99 -22.83 -16.89
CA ARG A 454 -15.55 -24.03 -16.24
C ARG A 454 -14.62 -24.55 -15.14
N VAL A 455 -13.32 -24.62 -15.42
CA VAL A 455 -12.30 -25.01 -14.43
C VAL A 455 -12.29 -24.04 -13.24
N VAL A 456 -12.33 -22.72 -13.49
CA VAL A 456 -12.42 -21.71 -12.43
C VAL A 456 -13.72 -21.81 -11.64
N GLY A 457 -14.86 -22.04 -12.29
CA GLY A 457 -16.16 -22.29 -11.64
C GLY A 457 -16.09 -23.46 -10.67
N GLY A 458 -15.41 -24.54 -11.06
CA GLY A 458 -15.15 -25.70 -10.19
C GLY A 458 -14.30 -25.42 -8.94
N ARG A 459 -13.61 -24.27 -8.85
CA ARG A 459 -12.83 -23.86 -7.66
C ARG A 459 -13.68 -23.19 -6.57
N ILE A 460 -14.90 -22.76 -6.90
CA ILE A 460 -15.79 -22.00 -5.98
C ILE A 460 -17.10 -22.71 -5.63
N GLY A 461 -17.34 -23.88 -6.23
CA GLY A 461 -18.46 -24.78 -5.95
C GLY A 461 -18.39 -25.42 -4.56
#